data_AF-A0A354XST6-F1
#
_entry.id   AF-A0A354XST6-F1
#
_cell.length_a   1.000
_cell.length_b   1.000
_cell.length_c   1.000
_cell.angle_alpha   90.00
_cell.angle_beta   90.00
_cell.angle_gamma   90.00
#
_symmetry.space_group_name_H-M   'P 1'
#
loop_
_entity.id
_entity.type
_entity.pdbx_description
1 polymer ?
#
loop_
_entity_poly.entity_id
_entity_poly.type
_entity_poly.pdbx_seq_one_letter_code
_entity_poly.pdbx_strand_id
1 'polypeptide(L)'
;MDSPVPDIRRSLLPLSWLYGLGVNFRNRLFDAKILKQHKFDIPVICVGNITVGGTGKTPHIEYLIYLLSSRYKVAVLSRGYKRKSKGFRIVDVDSKPQDVGDEPLQIKQKFPGTLVVVDKNRRSAIEKIQSIDIEERPQVILLDDGFQHRYVTPSLSILLVDSNRPV
;
A
#
# COMPACT_ATOMS: atom_id res chain seq x y z
N MET A 1 28.58 -27.55 -4.66
CA MET A 1 27.29 -27.54 -3.93
C MET A 1 26.29 -26.88 -4.85
N ASP A 2 25.72 -27.69 -5.74
CA ASP A 2 24.77 -27.23 -6.75
C ASP A 2 23.41 -27.01 -6.07
N SER A 3 22.97 -25.75 -6.03
CA SER A 3 21.60 -25.46 -5.62
C SER A 3 20.66 -26.07 -6.66
N PRO A 4 19.63 -26.83 -6.26
CA PRO A 4 18.73 -27.46 -7.22
C PRO A 4 18.07 -26.37 -8.07
N VAL A 5 18.22 -26.51 -9.39
CA VAL A 5 17.52 -25.66 -10.37
C VAL A 5 16.03 -25.74 -10.03
N PRO A 6 15.32 -24.62 -9.82
CA PRO A 6 13.92 -24.67 -9.42
C PRO A 6 13.16 -25.45 -10.49
N ASP A 7 12.52 -26.54 -10.06
CA ASP A 7 11.72 -27.41 -10.92
C ASP A 7 10.45 -26.62 -11.30
N ILE A 8 10.58 -25.77 -12.31
CA ILE A 8 9.48 -25.01 -12.90
C ILE A 8 8.57 -26.08 -13.51
N ARG A 9 7.57 -26.49 -12.74
CA ARG A 9 6.55 -27.44 -13.19
C ARG A 9 5.98 -26.93 -14.50
N ARG A 10 6.41 -27.52 -15.62
CA ARG A 10 6.05 -27.10 -16.98
C ARG A 10 4.54 -27.07 -17.19
N SER A 11 3.79 -27.83 -16.40
CA SER A 11 2.33 -27.82 -16.34
C SER A 11 1.71 -26.49 -15.86
N LEU A 12 2.45 -25.64 -15.15
CA LEU A 12 2.00 -24.31 -14.72
C LEU A 12 2.31 -23.21 -15.75
N LEU A 13 3.12 -23.50 -16.78
CA LEU A 13 3.44 -22.55 -17.86
C LEU A 13 2.21 -21.98 -18.58
N PRO A 14 1.21 -22.78 -19.01
CA PRO A 14 0.02 -22.22 -19.67
C PRO A 14 -0.78 -21.30 -18.73
N LEU A 15 -0.84 -21.63 -17.43
CA LEU A 15 -1.51 -20.80 -16.43
C LEU A 15 -0.75 -19.48 -16.19
N SER A 16 0.58 -19.55 -16.17
CA SER A 16 1.46 -18.38 -16.04
C SER A 16 1.34 -17.47 -17.26
N TRP A 17 1.25 -18.04 -18.47
CA TRP A 17 1.02 -17.29 -19.72
C TRP A 17 -0.32 -16.55 -19.71
N LEU A 18 -1.40 -17.23 -19.32
CA LEU A 18 -2.74 -16.62 -19.20
C LEU A 18 -2.75 -15.49 -18.15
N TYR A 19 -2.12 -15.71 -16.99
CA TYR A 19 -1.97 -14.69 -15.97
C TYR A 19 -1.18 -13.48 -16.48
N GLY A 20 -0.05 -13.74 -17.15
CA GLY A 20 0.80 -12.71 -17.76
C GLY A 20 0.06 -11.89 -18.81
N LEU A 21 -0.70 -12.54 -19.69
CA LEU A 21 -1.57 -11.87 -20.68
C LEU A 21 -2.61 -10.97 -20.01
N GLY A 22 -3.29 -11.46 -18.97
CA GLY A 22 -4.28 -10.66 -18.23
C GLY A 22 -3.68 -9.45 -17.53
N VAL A 23 -2.52 -9.62 -16.87
CA VAL A 23 -1.78 -8.51 -16.24
C VAL A 23 -1.29 -7.51 -17.26
N ASN A 24 -0.75 -7.98 -18.39
CA ASN A 24 -0.22 -7.12 -19.45
C ASN A 24 -1.34 -6.36 -20.15
N PHE A 25 -2.47 -7.01 -20.44
CA PHE A 25 -3.66 -6.34 -20.96
C PHE A 25 -4.16 -5.25 -20.00
N ARG A 26 -4.30 -5.56 -18.71
CA ARG A 26 -4.68 -4.57 -17.68
C ARG A 26 -3.69 -3.41 -17.63
N ASN A 27 -2.39 -3.68 -17.67
CA ASN A 27 -1.36 -2.65 -17.67
C ASN A 27 -1.45 -1.77 -18.91
N ARG A 28 -1.62 -2.36 -20.09
CA ARG A 28 -1.84 -1.62 -21.35
C ARG A 28 -3.08 -0.75 -21.30
N LEU A 29 -4.17 -1.17 -20.63
CA LEU A 29 -5.35 -0.32 -20.43
C LEU A 29 -5.07 0.90 -19.53
N PHE A 30 -4.23 0.76 -18.52
CA PHE A 30 -3.76 1.90 -17.72
C PHE A 30 -2.81 2.81 -18.51
N ASP A 31 -1.90 2.23 -19.29
CA ASP A 31 -0.92 2.96 -20.09
C ASP A 31 -1.61 3.73 -21.24
N ALA A 32 -2.64 3.12 -21.84
CA ALA A 32 -3.51 3.74 -22.84
C ALA A 32 -4.52 4.74 -22.23
N LYS A 33 -4.47 5.01 -20.92
CA LYS A 33 -5.37 5.92 -20.17
C LYS A 33 -6.86 5.55 -20.25
N ILE A 34 -7.19 4.33 -20.68
CA ILE A 34 -8.58 3.83 -20.71
C ILE A 34 -9.07 3.62 -19.28
N LEU A 35 -8.22 3.08 -18.40
CA LEU A 35 -8.48 3.06 -16.96
C LEU A 35 -8.04 4.38 -16.34
N LYS A 36 -9.01 5.14 -15.81
CA LYS A 36 -8.77 6.45 -15.21
C LYS A 36 -7.98 6.31 -13.91
N GLN A 37 -6.80 6.93 -13.90
CA GLN A 37 -6.05 7.16 -12.68
C GLN A 37 -6.55 8.45 -12.03
N HIS A 38 -6.70 8.44 -10.71
CA HIS A 38 -7.14 9.60 -9.95
C HIS A 38 -5.94 10.21 -9.22
N LYS A 39 -5.71 11.50 -9.52
CA LYS A 39 -4.82 12.36 -8.74
C LYS A 39 -5.67 13.06 -7.69
N PHE A 40 -5.09 13.21 -6.50
CA PHE A 40 -5.72 13.81 -5.34
C PHE A 40 -5.00 15.10 -4.96
N ASP A 41 -5.73 16.06 -4.36
CA ASP A 41 -5.17 17.34 -3.92
C ASP A 41 -4.26 17.19 -2.70
N ILE A 42 -4.60 16.28 -1.79
CA ILE A 42 -3.71 15.90 -0.68
C ILE A 42 -2.52 15.12 -1.28
N PRO A 43 -1.26 15.49 -0.99
CA PRO A 43 -0.10 14.77 -1.48
C PRO A 43 -0.09 13.32 -0.95
N VAL A 44 0.14 12.39 -1.88
CA VAL A 44 0.17 10.96 -1.59
C VAL A 44 1.57 10.43 -1.83
N ILE A 45 2.19 9.86 -0.80
CA ILE A 45 3.49 9.20 -0.86
C ILE A 45 3.25 7.68 -0.84
N CYS A 46 3.60 7.00 -1.92
CA CYS A 46 3.47 5.55 -2.04
C CYS A 46 4.78 4.87 -1.67
N VAL A 47 4.71 3.92 -0.73
CA VAL A 47 5.83 3.02 -0.41
C VAL A 47 5.44 1.61 -0.83
N GLY A 48 6.30 0.95 -1.60
CA GLY A 48 6.09 -0.44 -1.97
C GLY A 48 7.38 -1.14 -2.33
N ASN A 49 7.24 -2.38 -2.77
CA ASN A 49 8.37 -3.27 -3.05
C ASN A 49 8.16 -4.02 -4.38
N ILE A 50 9.26 -4.35 -5.04
CA ILE A 50 9.23 -5.23 -6.22
C ILE A 50 9.36 -6.70 -5.80
N THR A 51 10.13 -6.99 -4.76
CA THR A 51 10.43 -8.37 -4.34
C THR A 51 9.40 -8.91 -3.34
N VAL A 52 9.00 -10.17 -3.51
CA VAL A 52 8.20 -10.90 -2.52
C VAL A 52 9.08 -11.26 -1.32
N GLY A 53 8.78 -10.69 -0.15
CA GLY A 53 9.58 -10.85 1.07
C GLY A 53 9.46 -9.65 2.02
N GLY A 54 10.12 -9.73 3.18
CA GLY A 54 10.17 -8.65 4.17
C GLY A 54 11.14 -7.54 3.73
N THR A 55 10.74 -6.71 2.77
CA THR A 55 11.59 -5.67 2.17
C THR A 55 11.68 -4.39 2.99
N GLY A 56 11.42 -4.45 4.31
CA GLY A 56 11.51 -3.29 5.19
C GLY A 56 10.46 -2.18 4.94
N LYS A 57 9.30 -2.49 4.36
CA LYS A 57 8.21 -1.51 4.12
C LYS A 57 7.73 -0.84 5.42
N THR A 58 7.42 -1.64 6.43
CA THR A 58 6.93 -1.13 7.72
C THR A 58 7.94 -0.18 8.38
N PRO A 59 9.23 -0.53 8.54
CA PRO A 59 10.23 0.43 9.03
C PRO A 59 10.30 1.73 8.22
N HIS A 60 10.16 1.69 6.90
CA HIS A 60 10.17 2.90 6.07
C HIS A 60 8.93 3.76 6.26
N ILE A 61 7.74 3.14 6.39
CA ILE A 61 6.52 3.86 6.75
C ILE A 61 6.68 4.53 8.12
N GLU A 62 7.18 3.81 9.12
CA GLU A 62 7.42 4.35 10.47
C GLU A 62 8.41 5.52 10.43
N TYR A 63 9.48 5.42 9.65
CA TYR A 63 10.44 6.51 9.44
C TYR A 63 9.81 7.74 8.79
N LEU A 64 8.96 7.55 7.77
CA LEU A 64 8.24 8.65 7.12
C LEU A 64 7.24 9.32 8.08
N ILE A 65 6.55 8.54 8.91
CA ILE A 65 5.68 9.10 9.96
C ILE A 65 6.51 9.97 10.91
N TYR A 66 7.63 9.44 11.42
CA TYR A 66 8.51 10.19 12.32
C TYR A 66 9.00 11.52 11.70
N LEU A 67 9.43 11.48 10.44
CA LEU A 67 9.95 12.64 9.73
C LEU A 67 8.87 13.71 9.49
N LEU A 68 7.66 13.30 9.12
CA LEU A 68 6.60 14.20 8.65
C LEU A 68 5.65 14.67 9.76
N SER A 69 5.40 13.85 10.78
CA SER A 69 4.43 14.17 11.84
C SER A 69 4.80 15.38 12.70
N SER A 70 6.06 15.85 12.64
CA SER A 70 6.49 17.08 13.31
C SER A 70 5.99 18.36 12.62
N ARG A 71 5.60 18.28 11.34
CA ARG A 71 5.21 19.44 10.51
C ARG A 71 3.85 19.30 9.83
N TYR A 72 3.38 18.06 9.66
CA TYR A 72 2.18 17.75 8.90
C TYR A 72 1.28 16.76 9.63
N LYS A 73 -0.03 16.88 9.46
CA LYS A 73 -0.99 15.83 9.85
C LYS A 73 -0.86 14.65 8.89
N VAL A 74 -0.25 13.57 9.35
CA VAL A 74 0.01 12.37 8.53
C VAL A 74 -1.16 11.39 8.66
N ALA A 75 -1.56 10.82 7.53
CA ALA A 75 -2.38 9.62 7.51
C ALA A 75 -1.64 8.45 6.87
N VAL A 76 -1.81 7.26 7.44
CA VAL A 76 -1.35 6.00 6.86
C VAL A 76 -2.56 5.25 6.34
N LEU A 77 -2.53 4.91 5.06
CA LEU A 77 -3.55 4.10 4.43
C LEU A 77 -2.92 2.74 4.09
N SER A 78 -3.35 1.69 4.77
CA SER A 78 -2.95 0.30 4.54
C SER A 78 -4.12 -0.55 4.01
N ARG A 79 -3.81 -1.73 3.48
CA ARG A 79 -4.82 -2.67 2.96
C ARG A 79 -5.55 -3.37 4.10
N GLY A 80 -4.86 -3.53 5.25
CA GLY A 80 -5.27 -4.40 6.34
C GLY A 80 -5.24 -5.86 5.92
N TYR A 81 -4.04 -6.40 5.68
CA TYR A 81 -3.88 -7.78 5.22
C TYR A 81 -4.48 -8.77 6.24
N LYS A 82 -5.14 -9.84 5.75
CA LYS A 82 -5.80 -10.89 6.55
C LYS A 82 -6.89 -10.46 7.55
N ARG A 83 -7.30 -9.19 7.58
CA ARG A 83 -8.45 -8.78 8.41
C ARG A 83 -9.76 -9.40 7.91
N LYS A 84 -10.67 -9.68 8.85
CA LYS A 84 -12.03 -10.21 8.58
C LYS A 84 -13.01 -9.12 8.18
N SER A 85 -12.82 -7.91 8.69
CA SER A 85 -13.67 -6.76 8.35
C SER A 85 -13.51 -6.36 6.88
N LYS A 86 -14.50 -5.63 6.36
CA LYS A 86 -14.50 -5.13 4.97
C LYS A 86 -14.75 -3.62 4.96
N GLY A 87 -14.25 -2.97 3.91
CA GLY A 87 -14.44 -1.54 3.68
C GLY A 87 -13.53 -0.66 4.53
N PHE A 88 -13.84 0.64 4.47
CA PHE A 88 -13.12 1.71 5.15
C PHE A 88 -13.26 1.58 6.66
N ARG A 89 -12.14 1.62 7.37
CA ARG A 89 -12.14 1.64 8.83
C ARG A 89 -10.94 2.43 9.34
N ILE A 90 -11.19 3.27 10.34
CA ILE A 90 -10.13 3.92 11.12
C ILE A 90 -9.62 2.92 12.15
N VAL A 91 -8.31 2.88 12.34
CA VAL A 91 -7.65 2.01 13.31
C VAL A 91 -7.43 2.80 14.58
N ASP A 92 -7.95 2.28 15.69
CA ASP A 92 -7.73 2.79 17.04
C ASP A 92 -6.67 1.97 17.78
N VAL A 93 -6.12 2.50 18.87
CA VAL A 93 -5.03 1.85 19.64
C VAL A 93 -5.47 0.52 20.27
N ASP A 94 -6.75 0.39 20.57
CA ASP A 94 -7.43 -0.76 21.17
C ASP A 94 -8.20 -1.61 20.14
N SER A 95 -8.09 -1.27 18.85
CA SER A 95 -8.69 -2.07 17.77
C SER A 95 -8.18 -3.50 17.79
N LYS A 96 -9.06 -4.45 17.42
CA LYS A 96 -8.70 -5.86 17.36
C LYS A 96 -7.94 -6.16 16.06
N PRO A 97 -6.83 -6.92 16.08
CA PRO A 97 -6.09 -7.23 14.87
C PRO A 97 -6.92 -7.98 13.82
N GLN A 98 -7.94 -8.74 14.24
CA GLN A 98 -8.87 -9.39 13.33
C GLN A 98 -9.69 -8.40 12.48
N ASP A 99 -9.87 -7.17 12.95
CA ASP A 99 -10.68 -6.15 12.29
C ASP A 99 -9.83 -5.18 11.47
N VAL A 100 -8.56 -4.96 11.81
CA VAL A 100 -7.72 -3.94 11.16
C VAL A 100 -6.45 -4.53 10.52
N GLY A 101 -6.04 -5.73 10.92
CA GLY A 101 -4.76 -6.34 10.58
C GLY A 101 -3.67 -6.00 11.62
N ASP A 102 -2.67 -6.86 11.73
CA ASP A 102 -1.60 -6.73 12.72
C ASP A 102 -0.69 -5.52 12.41
N GLU A 103 -0.27 -5.34 11.15
CA GLU A 103 0.64 -4.25 10.76
C GLU A 103 0.01 -2.84 10.96
N PRO A 104 -1.23 -2.55 10.52
CA PRO A 104 -1.83 -1.23 10.75
C PRO A 104 -2.07 -0.95 12.24
N LEU A 105 -2.43 -1.97 13.02
CA LEU A 105 -2.59 -1.83 14.47
C LEU A 105 -1.25 -1.51 15.14
N GLN A 106 -0.17 -2.20 14.76
CA GLN A 106 1.17 -1.94 15.28
C GLN A 106 1.61 -0.50 14.98
N ILE A 107 1.38 -0.01 13.76
CA ILE A 107 1.66 1.39 13.40
C ILE A 107 0.85 2.34 14.28
N LYS A 108 -0.46 2.09 14.44
CA LYS A 108 -1.33 2.95 15.26
C LYS A 108 -0.89 2.98 16.73
N GLN A 109 -0.48 1.85 17.29
CA GLN A 109 -0.01 1.75 18.66
C GLN A 109 1.32 2.49 18.88
N LYS A 110 2.25 2.42 17.90
CA LYS A 110 3.51 3.17 17.93
C LYS A 110 3.31 4.68 17.73
N PHE A 111 2.33 5.06 16.90
CA PHE A 111 2.04 6.45 16.56
C PHE A 111 0.57 6.81 16.83
N PRO A 112 0.14 6.92 18.10
CA PRO A 112 -1.27 7.15 18.45
C PRO A 112 -1.88 8.41 17.84
N GLY A 113 -1.07 9.46 17.64
CA GLY A 113 -1.50 10.71 17.01
C GLY A 113 -1.63 10.66 15.49
N THR A 114 -1.21 9.58 14.84
CA THR A 114 -1.32 9.42 13.38
C THR A 114 -2.67 8.79 13.02
N LEU A 115 -3.32 9.31 11.98
CA LEU A 115 -4.53 8.70 11.44
C LEU A 115 -4.13 7.45 10.68
N VAL A 116 -4.57 6.27 11.12
CA VAL A 116 -4.31 5.01 10.42
C VAL A 116 -5.65 4.47 9.91
N VAL A 117 -5.71 4.14 8.62
CA VAL A 117 -6.91 3.71 7.93
C VAL A 117 -6.64 2.43 7.16
N VAL A 118 -7.63 1.54 7.12
CA VAL A 118 -7.58 0.31 6.35
C VAL A 118 -8.70 0.23 5.32
N ASP A 119 -8.34 0.03 4.05
CA ASP A 119 -9.29 -0.23 2.96
C ASP A 119 -8.60 -1.00 1.81
N LYS A 120 -9.35 -1.88 1.15
CA LYS A 120 -8.89 -2.52 -0.10
C LYS A 120 -8.96 -1.56 -1.29
N ASN A 121 -9.92 -0.63 -1.30
CA ASN A 121 -10.08 0.37 -2.34
C ASN A 121 -9.41 1.69 -1.89
N ARG A 122 -8.20 1.95 -2.38
CA ARG A 122 -7.43 3.11 -1.90
C ARG A 122 -8.00 4.43 -2.40
N ARG A 123 -8.59 4.43 -3.60
CA ARG A 123 -9.25 5.61 -4.15
C ARG A 123 -10.40 6.06 -3.24
N SER A 124 -11.33 5.15 -2.95
CA SER A 124 -12.48 5.47 -2.08
C SER A 124 -12.05 5.84 -0.67
N ALA A 125 -10.97 5.23 -0.15
CA ALA A 125 -10.44 5.60 1.15
C ALA A 125 -9.82 7.00 1.17
N ILE A 126 -9.10 7.40 0.13
CA ILE A 126 -8.56 8.76 0.03
C ILE A 126 -9.69 9.78 -0.11
N GLU A 127 -10.75 9.49 -0.89
CA GLU A 127 -11.94 10.33 -0.99
C GLU A 127 -12.60 10.54 0.39
N LYS A 128 -12.70 9.47 1.20
CA LYS A 128 -13.21 9.55 2.58
C LYS A 128 -12.29 10.31 3.54
N ILE A 129 -10.98 10.17 3.38
CA ILE A 129 -10.00 10.96 4.15
C ILE A 129 -10.14 12.45 3.80
N GLN A 130 -10.38 12.78 2.52
CA GLN A 130 -10.62 14.15 2.09
C GLN A 130 -11.94 14.74 2.60
N SER A 131 -12.93 13.91 2.92
CA SER A 131 -14.19 14.41 3.51
C SER A 131 -14.08 14.70 5.01
N ILE A 132 -12.96 14.39 5.67
CA ILE A 132 -12.71 14.78 7.06
C ILE A 132 -12.66 16.32 7.15
N ASP A 133 -13.15 16.86 8.27
CA ASP A 133 -13.13 18.28 8.56
C ASP A 133 -11.74 18.89 8.37
N ILE A 134 -11.68 20.11 7.84
CA ILE A 134 -10.42 20.74 7.42
C ILE A 134 -9.39 20.84 8.56
N GLU A 135 -9.87 21.03 9.78
CA GLU A 135 -9.05 21.11 10.99
C GLU A 135 -8.49 19.76 11.44
N GLU A 136 -9.05 18.64 11.02
CA GLU A 136 -8.54 17.30 11.35
C GLU A 136 -7.97 16.58 10.14
N ARG A 137 -8.15 17.15 8.95
CA ARG A 137 -7.77 16.54 7.69
C ARG A 137 -6.26 16.34 7.61
N PRO A 138 -5.81 15.14 7.24
CA PRO A 138 -4.41 14.90 6.94
C PRO A 138 -3.92 15.77 5.80
N GLN A 139 -2.70 16.28 5.94
CA GLN A 139 -2.01 17.06 4.93
C GLN A 139 -1.13 16.19 4.03
N VAL A 140 -0.85 14.95 4.43
CA VAL A 140 -0.10 13.97 3.63
C VAL A 140 -0.61 12.56 3.91
N ILE A 141 -0.72 11.75 2.85
CA ILE A 141 -1.12 10.34 2.95
C ILE A 141 0.05 9.44 2.57
N LEU A 142 0.42 8.55 3.48
CA LEU A 142 1.37 7.47 3.25
C LEU A 142 0.58 6.22 2.82
N LEU A 143 0.76 5.80 1.58
CA LEU A 143 0.20 4.56 1.05
C LEU A 143 1.18 3.41 1.28
N ASP A 144 0.77 2.49 2.14
CA ASP A 144 1.44 1.21 2.34
C ASP A 144 0.98 0.22 1.25
N ASP A 145 1.93 -0.25 0.44
CA ASP A 145 1.76 -1.21 -0.65
C ASP A 145 0.90 -0.72 -1.83
N GLY A 146 1.16 0.51 -2.28
CA GLY A 146 0.37 1.16 -3.33
C GLY A 146 0.76 0.84 -4.78
N PHE A 147 1.94 0.23 -5.03
CA PHE A 147 2.44 0.02 -6.40
C PHE A 147 1.56 -0.92 -7.25
N GLN A 148 0.85 -1.86 -6.63
CA GLN A 148 -0.11 -2.72 -7.34
C GLN A 148 -1.45 -2.01 -7.62
N HIS A 149 -1.68 -0.84 -7.03
CA HIS A 149 -2.93 -0.09 -7.09
C HIS A 149 -2.82 1.15 -7.99
N ARG A 150 -2.64 0.90 -9.30
CA ARG A 150 -2.46 1.93 -10.36
C ARG A 150 -3.63 2.91 -10.54
N TYR A 151 -4.73 2.75 -9.82
CA TYR A 151 -5.87 3.67 -9.85
C TYR A 151 -5.62 4.99 -9.11
N VAL A 152 -4.61 5.04 -8.23
CA VAL A 152 -4.20 6.26 -7.54
C VAL A 152 -2.87 6.70 -8.12
N THR A 153 -2.77 7.96 -8.53
CA THR A 153 -1.50 8.56 -8.96
C THR A 153 -0.83 9.21 -7.75
N PRO A 154 0.21 8.59 -7.16
CA PRO A 154 0.92 9.20 -6.05
C PRO A 154 1.72 10.43 -6.50
N SER A 155 1.89 11.38 -5.59
CA SER A 155 2.77 12.54 -5.76
C SER A 155 4.25 12.14 -5.71
N LEU A 156 4.57 11.14 -4.89
CA LEU A 156 5.91 10.56 -4.76
C LEU A 156 5.80 9.04 -4.60
N SER A 157 6.64 8.29 -5.32
CA SER A 157 6.71 6.83 -5.23
C SER A 157 8.10 6.42 -4.75
N ILE A 158 8.16 5.72 -3.62
CA ILE A 158 9.38 5.17 -3.03
C ILE A 158 9.33 3.65 -3.18
N LEU A 159 10.23 3.11 -3.99
CA LEU A 159 10.31 1.69 -4.28
C LEU A 159 11.49 1.07 -3.53
N LEU A 160 11.17 0.10 -2.67
CA LEU A 160 12.16 -0.61 -1.88
C LEU A 160 12.67 -1.82 -2.66
N VAL A 161 13.99 -1.92 -2.76
CA VAL A 161 14.71 -3.05 -3.36
C VAL A 161 15.55 -3.70 -2.26
N ASP A 162 15.46 -5.02 -2.17
CA ASP A 162 16.28 -5.79 -1.24
C ASP A 162 17.73 -5.86 -1.74
N SER A 163 18.69 -5.46 -0.91
CA SER A 163 20.12 -5.49 -1.26
C SER A 163 20.63 -6.90 -1.55
N ASN A 164 20.03 -7.93 -0.94
CA ASN A 164 20.43 -9.33 -1.11
C ASN A 164 19.75 -9.99 -2.32
N ARG A 165 18.77 -9.31 -2.93
CA ARG A 165 18.05 -9.76 -4.13
C ARG A 165 17.86 -8.57 -5.07
N PRO A 166 18.95 -8.02 -5.65
CA PRO A 166 18.84 -6.96 -6.64
C PRO A 166 18.02 -7.47 -7.83
N VAL A 167 17.10 -6.62 -8.29
CA VAL A 167 16.16 -6.90 -9.39
C VAL A 167 16.83 -6.73 -10.74
#